data_AF-A0AAJ0PS02-F1
#
_entry.id   AF-A0AAJ0PS02-F1
#
_cell.length_a   1.000
_cell.length_b   1.000
_cell.length_c   1.000
_cell.angle_alpha   90.00
_cell.angle_beta   90.00
_cell.angle_gamma   90.00
#
_symmetry.space_group_name_H-M   'P 1'
#
loop_
_entity.id
_entity.type
_entity.pdbx_description
1 polymer ?
#
loop_
_entity_poly.entity_id
_entity_poly.type
_entity_poly.pdbx_seq_one_letter_code
_entity_poly.pdbx_strand_id
1 'polypeptide(L)'
;MDIHEHPGIFSKVLNWLYSDVKSSLAPGTVVRPHAAELREGEAELKALAVSFAKVPVGLHWVAHRADGSYMDPGTGKNAGSFDDMQRNMRAESHLFMGYADTGISIVVRRGESISRP
;
A
#
# COMPACT_ATOMS: atom_id res chain seq x y z
N MET A 1 -4.22 16.00 -0.06
CA MET A 1 -3.98 14.54 -0.01
C MET A 1 -3.11 14.23 -1.20
N ASP A 2 -1.98 13.57 -0.98
CA ASP A 2 -1.08 13.18 -2.06
C ASP A 2 -1.33 11.71 -2.37
N ILE A 3 -1.69 11.42 -3.63
CA ILE A 3 -1.85 10.07 -4.15
C ILE A 3 -0.58 9.72 -4.90
N HIS A 4 -0.01 8.56 -4.63
CA HIS A 4 1.19 8.10 -5.33
C HIS A 4 0.83 6.95 -6.26
N GLU A 5 1.09 7.13 -7.55
CA GLU A 5 0.82 6.14 -8.60
C GLU A 5 2.14 5.78 -9.28
N HIS A 6 2.66 4.57 -9.02
CA HIS A 6 3.81 4.06 -9.75
C HIS A 6 3.39 3.54 -11.14
N PRO A 7 3.94 4.08 -12.24
CA PRO A 7 3.57 3.63 -13.58
C PRO A 7 3.92 2.16 -13.79
N GLY A 8 2.92 1.33 -14.14
CA GLY A 8 3.12 -0.12 -14.31
C GLY A 8 1.92 -0.82 -14.95
N ILE A 9 2.02 -2.13 -15.16
CA ILE A 9 0.93 -2.93 -15.77
C ILE A 9 -0.34 -2.86 -14.90
N PHE A 10 -0.19 -2.97 -13.58
CA PHE A 10 -1.33 -2.87 -12.65
C PHE A 10 -1.97 -1.47 -12.66
N SER A 11 -1.16 -0.39 -12.61
CA SER A 11 -1.67 0.99 -12.74
C SER A 11 -2.45 1.18 -14.06
N LYS A 12 -1.94 0.66 -15.18
CA LYS A 12 -2.62 0.73 -16.48
C LYS A 12 -3.96 -0.02 -16.48
N VAL A 13 -3.99 -1.25 -15.96
CA VAL A 13 -5.21 -2.05 -15.88
C VAL A 13 -6.26 -1.37 -15.01
N LEU A 14 -5.86 -0.81 -13.87
CA LEU A 14 -6.78 -0.14 -12.96
C LEU A 14 -7.29 1.19 -13.53
N ASN A 15 -6.44 1.99 -14.17
CA ASN A 15 -6.89 3.20 -14.87
C ASN A 15 -7.86 2.87 -16.02
N TRP A 16 -7.73 1.70 -16.66
CA TRP A 16 -8.66 1.25 -17.69
C TRP A 16 -10.00 0.79 -17.10
N LEU A 17 -9.97 -0.01 -16.03
CA LEU A 17 -11.17 -0.48 -15.33
C LEU A 17 -11.94 0.66 -14.64
N TYR A 18 -11.20 1.67 -14.15
CA TYR A 18 -11.71 2.78 -13.36
C TYR A 18 -11.33 4.11 -14.01
N SER A 19 -11.74 4.31 -15.26
CA SER A 19 -11.42 5.51 -16.06
C SER A 19 -11.79 6.83 -15.36
N ASP A 20 -12.84 6.79 -14.53
CA ASP A 20 -13.48 7.98 -13.96
C ASP A 20 -12.92 8.33 -12.57
N VAL A 21 -12.00 7.52 -12.04
CA VAL A 21 -11.41 7.74 -10.71
C VAL A 21 -10.66 9.06 -10.65
N LYS A 22 -9.91 9.42 -11.70
CA LYS A 22 -9.13 10.68 -11.71
C LYS A 22 -10.04 11.92 -11.70
N SER A 23 -11.19 11.86 -12.37
CA SER A 23 -12.19 12.93 -12.35
C SER A 23 -12.98 13.01 -11.03
N SER A 24 -12.99 11.93 -10.25
CA SER A 24 -13.70 11.85 -8.97
C SER A 24 -12.84 12.28 -7.77
N LEU A 25 -11.58 12.69 -8.01
CA LEU A 25 -10.68 13.13 -6.95
C LEU A 25 -11.13 14.46 -6.37
N ALA A 26 -11.01 14.60 -5.05
CA ALA A 26 -11.29 15.85 -4.36
C ALA A 26 -10.42 17.00 -4.92
N PRO A 27 -10.95 18.23 -5.02
CA PRO A 27 -10.17 19.39 -5.44
C PRO A 27 -8.88 19.55 -4.61
N GLY A 28 -7.75 19.78 -5.29
CA GLY A 28 -6.44 19.92 -4.64
C GLY A 28 -5.71 18.60 -4.35
N THR A 29 -6.25 17.46 -4.79
CA THR A 29 -5.51 16.18 -4.79
C THR A 29 -4.37 16.22 -5.80
N VAL A 30 -3.14 15.93 -5.36
CA VAL A 30 -1.97 15.85 -6.24
C VAL A 30 -1.62 14.38 -6.46
N VAL A 31 -1.62 13.95 -7.73
CA VAL A 31 -1.12 12.61 -8.11
C VAL A 31 0.37 12.72 -8.44
N ARG A 32 1.21 12.02 -7.67
CA ARG A 32 2.67 12.00 -7.87
C ARG A 32 3.10 10.64 -8.41
N PRO A 33 4.11 10.57 -9.28
CA PRO A 33 4.51 9.32 -9.91
C PRO A 33 5.23 8.34 -8.96
N HIS A 34 5.66 8.79 -7.78
CA HIS A 34 6.38 7.99 -6.79
C HIS A 34 6.04 8.47 -5.39
N ALA A 35 5.93 7.57 -4.42
CA ALA A 35 5.98 7.93 -3.00
C ALA A 35 7.33 8.62 -2.71
N ALA A 36 7.29 9.82 -2.13
CA ALA A 36 8.49 10.43 -1.60
C ALA A 36 9.02 9.54 -0.46
N GLU A 37 10.32 9.59 -0.15
CA GLU A 37 10.82 8.97 1.07
C GLU A 37 9.97 9.42 2.25
N LEU A 38 9.43 8.45 2.99
CA LEU A 38 8.56 8.70 4.13
C LEU A 38 9.32 9.52 5.16
N ARG A 39 8.71 10.63 5.59
CA ARG A 39 9.27 11.44 6.66
C ARG A 39 8.95 10.82 8.02
N GLU A 40 9.67 11.23 9.04
CA GLU A 40 9.34 10.86 10.42
C GLU A 40 7.89 11.26 10.75
N GLY A 41 7.11 10.32 11.30
CA GLY A 41 5.69 10.52 11.60
C GLY A 41 4.73 10.30 10.42
N GLU A 42 5.25 9.93 9.24
CA GLU A 42 4.46 9.46 8.11
C GLU A 42 4.45 7.93 8.03
N ALA A 43 3.38 7.39 7.48
CA ALA A 43 3.27 5.98 7.10
C ALA A 43 2.62 5.88 5.72
N GLU A 44 3.02 4.90 4.96
CA GLU A 44 2.45 4.57 3.66
C GLU A 44 1.52 3.36 3.80
N LEU A 45 0.23 3.53 3.51
CA LEU A 45 -0.69 2.41 3.35
C LEU A 45 -0.58 1.89 1.91
N LYS A 46 0.05 0.73 1.74
CA LYS A 46 0.24 0.09 0.42
C LYS A 46 -0.85 -0.93 0.15
N ALA A 47 -1.46 -0.88 -1.03
CA ALA A 47 -2.30 -1.97 -1.52
C ALA A 47 -1.41 -3.00 -2.21
N LEU A 48 -1.38 -4.21 -1.68
CA LEU A 48 -0.68 -5.33 -2.28
C LEU A 48 -1.69 -6.24 -2.99
N ALA A 49 -1.29 -6.81 -4.12
CA ALA A 49 -2.05 -7.89 -4.72
C ALA A 49 -1.74 -9.19 -3.98
N VAL A 50 -2.78 -9.83 -3.46
CA VAL A 50 -2.69 -11.20 -2.96
C VAL A 50 -2.78 -12.13 -4.15
N SER A 51 -1.82 -13.03 -4.28
CA SER A 51 -1.76 -14.01 -5.34
C SER A 51 -1.84 -15.42 -4.76
N PHE A 52 -2.59 -16.29 -5.45
CA PHE A 52 -2.59 -17.73 -5.22
C PHE A 52 -2.04 -18.40 -6.47
N ALA A 53 -0.97 -19.18 -6.34
CA ALA A 53 -0.32 -19.81 -7.50
C ALA A 53 -0.02 -18.81 -8.65
N LYS A 54 0.43 -17.60 -8.30
CA LYS A 54 0.72 -16.46 -9.21
C LYS A 54 -0.49 -15.81 -9.89
N VAL A 55 -1.71 -16.23 -9.59
CA VAL A 55 -2.94 -15.57 -10.05
C VAL A 55 -3.37 -14.55 -8.99
N PRO A 56 -3.53 -13.25 -9.32
CA PRO A 56 -4.08 -12.27 -8.39
C PRO A 56 -5.51 -12.65 -8.00
N VAL A 57 -5.78 -12.82 -6.70
CA VAL A 57 -7.09 -13.21 -6.16
C VAL A 57 -7.74 -12.11 -5.32
N GLY A 58 -6.99 -11.07 -4.96
CA GLY A 58 -7.51 -9.96 -4.18
C GLY A 58 -6.48 -8.88 -3.90
N LEU A 59 -6.92 -7.87 -3.16
CA LEU A 59 -6.08 -6.79 -2.64
C LEU A 59 -5.99 -6.89 -1.12
N HIS A 60 -4.85 -6.51 -0.57
CA HIS A 60 -4.59 -6.47 0.86
C HIS A 60 -3.83 -5.21 1.24
N TRP A 61 -4.28 -4.51 2.27
CA TRP A 61 -3.65 -3.27 2.73
C TRP A 61 -2.63 -3.55 3.82
N VAL A 62 -1.42 -3.02 3.66
CA VAL A 62 -0.36 -3.08 4.68
C VAL A 62 0.15 -1.68 4.99
N ALA A 63 0.68 -1.48 6.19
CA ALA A 63 1.37 -0.24 6.53
C ALA A 63 2.88 -0.42 6.32
N HIS A 64 3.50 0.52 5.60
CA HIS A 64 4.94 0.68 5.44
C HIS A 64 5.35 1.96 6.18
N ARG A 65 6.38 1.87 7.03
CA ARG A 65 6.80 2.95 7.92
C ARG A 65 8.09 3.58 7.45
N ALA A 66 8.40 4.76 7.97
CA ALA A 66 9.62 5.50 7.63
C ALA A 66 10.93 4.74 7.92
N ASP A 67 10.92 3.78 8.84
CA ASP A 67 12.07 2.92 9.14
C ASP A 67 12.23 1.73 8.16
N GLY A 68 11.39 1.66 7.13
CA GLY A 68 11.36 0.55 6.16
C GLY A 68 10.60 -0.70 6.64
N SER A 69 10.10 -0.69 7.89
CA SER A 69 9.32 -1.80 8.42
C SER A 69 7.91 -1.82 7.88
N TYR A 70 7.32 -3.02 7.89
CA TYR A 70 5.95 -3.27 7.51
C TYR A 70 5.11 -3.73 8.70
N MET A 71 3.82 -3.47 8.64
CA MET A 71 2.81 -4.11 9.47
C MET A 71 1.72 -4.66 8.58
N ASP A 72 1.48 -5.96 8.74
CA ASP A 72 0.48 -6.70 8.01
C ASP A 72 -0.68 -7.02 8.96
N PRO A 73 -1.85 -6.35 8.82
CA PRO A 73 -3.03 -6.65 9.62
C PRO A 73 -3.57 -8.06 9.42
N GLY A 74 -3.32 -8.68 8.26
CA GLY A 74 -3.77 -10.04 7.93
C GLY A 74 -3.01 -11.11 8.71
N THR A 75 -1.76 -10.86 9.08
CA THR A 75 -0.97 -11.76 9.95
C THR A 75 -0.87 -11.25 11.39
N GLY A 76 -1.23 -10.00 11.65
CA GLY A 76 -1.07 -9.34 12.95
C GLY A 76 0.40 -9.09 13.34
N LYS A 77 1.34 -9.20 12.39
CA LYS A 77 2.79 -9.12 12.65
C LYS A 77 3.43 -7.89 12.04
N ASN A 78 4.45 -7.39 12.73
CA ASN A 78 5.43 -6.49 12.14
C ASN A 78 6.51 -7.28 11.40
N ALA A 79 7.07 -6.69 10.36
CA ALA A 79 8.13 -7.26 9.54
C ALA A 79 9.21 -6.19 9.30
N GLY A 80 10.49 -6.55 9.38
CA GLY A 80 11.59 -5.59 9.15
C GLY A 80 11.78 -5.23 7.68
N SER A 81 11.22 -6.02 6.77
CA SER A 81 11.31 -5.83 5.33
C SER A 81 10.10 -6.45 4.62
N PHE A 82 9.95 -6.17 3.32
CA PHE A 82 8.93 -6.81 2.49
C PHE A 82 9.12 -8.34 2.40
N ASP A 83 10.36 -8.81 2.33
CA ASP A 83 10.67 -10.24 2.28
C ASP A 83 10.31 -10.93 3.60
N ASP A 84 10.55 -10.28 4.74
CA ASP A 84 10.12 -10.77 6.05
C ASP A 84 8.60 -10.90 6.12
N MET A 85 7.88 -9.93 5.57
CA MET A 85 6.42 -9.95 5.51
C MET A 85 5.91 -11.08 4.61
N GLN A 86 6.55 -11.34 3.47
CA GLN A 86 6.22 -12.50 2.63
C GLN A 86 6.46 -13.81 3.36
N ARG A 87 7.54 -13.93 4.15
CA ARG A 87 7.79 -15.11 4.99
C ARG A 87 6.73 -15.27 6.07
N ASN A 88 6.34 -14.19 6.75
CA ASN A 88 5.27 -14.21 7.75
C ASN A 88 3.94 -14.69 7.15
N MET A 89 3.54 -14.14 6.00
CA MET A 89 2.31 -14.55 5.33
C MET A 89 2.36 -16.02 4.92
N ARG A 90 3.46 -16.53 4.36
CA ARG A 90 3.59 -17.96 4.01
C ARG A 90 3.64 -18.90 5.22
N ALA A 91 4.02 -18.41 6.40
CA ALA A 91 3.97 -19.20 7.62
C ALA A 91 2.54 -19.29 8.19
N GLU A 92 1.73 -18.24 8.01
CA GLU A 92 0.34 -18.16 8.47
C GLU A 92 -0.68 -18.72 7.45
N SER A 93 -0.31 -18.79 6.18
CA SER A 93 -1.16 -19.25 5.09
C SER A 93 -0.61 -20.48 4.38
N HIS A 94 -1.46 -21.19 3.63
CA HIS A 94 -0.99 -22.28 2.77
C HIS A 94 0.13 -21.80 1.84
N LEU A 95 1.14 -22.65 1.60
CA LEU A 95 2.42 -22.37 0.90
C LEU A 95 2.33 -21.65 -0.47
N PHE A 96 1.15 -21.54 -1.07
CA PHE A 96 0.92 -20.99 -2.40
C PHE A 96 0.48 -19.52 -2.43
N MET A 97 0.29 -18.88 -1.27
CA MET A 97 -0.03 -17.46 -1.21
C MET A 97 1.24 -16.59 -1.35
N GLY A 98 1.07 -15.41 -1.94
CA GLY A 98 2.13 -14.43 -2.24
C GLY A 98 1.61 -13.01 -2.26
N TYR A 99 2.43 -12.03 -1.88
CA TYR A 99 2.14 -10.63 -2.13
C TYR A 99 2.92 -10.10 -3.33
N ALA A 100 2.29 -9.23 -4.12
CA ALA A 100 2.94 -8.43 -5.14
C ALA A 100 2.63 -6.95 -4.93
N ASP A 101 3.64 -6.10 -5.08
CA ASP A 101 3.45 -4.65 -5.01
C ASP A 101 2.64 -4.19 -6.22
N THR A 102 1.54 -3.46 -5.97
CA THR A 102 0.68 -2.91 -7.03
C THR A 102 1.13 -1.53 -7.49
N GLY A 103 2.00 -0.86 -6.72
CA GLY A 103 2.37 0.54 -6.94
C GLY A 103 1.32 1.54 -6.48
N ILE A 104 0.27 1.10 -5.77
CA ILE A 104 -0.80 1.94 -5.24
C ILE A 104 -0.59 2.12 -3.74
N SER A 105 -0.51 3.37 -3.32
CA SER A 105 -0.41 3.67 -1.90
C SER A 105 -1.01 5.02 -1.52
N ILE A 106 -1.26 5.16 -0.23
CA ILE A 106 -1.71 6.41 0.40
C ILE A 106 -0.69 6.75 1.48
N VAL A 107 -0.11 7.94 1.40
CA VAL A 107 0.71 8.46 2.51
C VAL A 107 -0.21 9.13 3.53
N VAL A 108 -0.16 8.62 4.76
CA VAL A 108 -0.85 9.20 5.91
C VAL A 108 0.17 9.84 6.83
N ARG A 109 -0.16 11.04 7.31
CA ARG A 109 0.60 11.73 8.34
C ARG A 109 -0.21 11.71 9.63
N ARG A 110 0.42 11.40 10.75
CA ARG A 110 -0.23 11.56 12.05
C ARG A 110 -0.56 13.06 12.20
N GLY A 111 -1.85 13.40 12.19
CA GLY A 111 -2.27 14.77 12.49
C GLY A 111 -1.78 15.11 13.89
N GLU A 112 -1.28 16.34 14.07
CA GLU A 112 -1.12 16.88 15.42
C GLU A 112 -2.45 16.69 16.14
N SER A 113 -2.40 16.09 17.34
CA SER A 113 -3.59 15.97 18.17
C SER A 113 -4.15 17.37 18.31
N ILE A 114 -5.35 17.61 17.78
CA ILE A 114 -6.13 18.80 18.14
C ILE A 114 -6.42 18.61 19.63
N SER A 115 -5.58 19.20 20.48
CA SER A 115 -5.93 19.45 21.86
C SER A 115 -7.21 20.27 21.81
N ARG A 116 -8.35 19.63 22.07
CA ARG A 116 -9.59 20.35 22.28
C ARG A 116 -9.38 21.24 23.51
N PRO A 117 -9.72 22.54 23.43
CA PRO A 117 -9.74 23.41 24.61
C PRO A 117 -10.74 22.91 25.66
#